data_AF-A0A963KUK8-F1
#
_entry.id   AF-A0A963KUK8-F1
#
_cell.length_a   1.000
_cell.length_b   1.000
_cell.length_c   1.000
_cell.angle_alpha   90.00
_cell.angle_beta   90.00
_cell.angle_gamma   90.00
#
_symmetry.space_group_name_H-M   'P 1'
#
loop_
_entity.id
_entity.type
_entity.pdbx_description
1 polymer ?
#
loop_
_entity_poly.entity_id
_entity_poly.type
_entity_poly.pdbx_seq_one_letter_code
_entity_poly.pdbx_strand_id
1 'polypeptide(L)'
;MTTLRSCPSCHRRFLASAATALALAAIAPYGTAVAADLCAPPSTTISSAGGTGDFCDLGAGESVVIDANGSLNDDTPASSAVRVTGAAGTVDNAGSITATDSGIAVDAAASSGAISNSGTITSGSDVHDS
;
A
#
# COMPACT_ATOMS: atom_id res chain seq x y z
N MET A 1 39.34 -20.77 42.10
CA MET A 1 38.57 -19.53 42.38
C MET A 1 37.98 -19.03 41.07
N THR A 2 36.82 -19.55 40.67
CA THR A 2 35.99 -18.98 39.60
C THR A 2 34.56 -19.47 39.81
N THR A 3 33.67 -18.55 40.19
CA THR A 3 32.25 -18.80 40.45
C THR A 3 31.47 -18.71 39.15
N LEU A 4 30.81 -19.79 38.73
CA LEU A 4 29.82 -19.76 37.65
C LEU A 4 28.55 -19.08 38.16
N ARG A 5 28.30 -17.84 37.74
CA ARG A 5 27.01 -17.17 37.94
C ARG A 5 26.05 -17.62 36.85
N SER A 6 25.06 -18.41 37.26
CA SER A 6 23.77 -18.56 36.58
C SER A 6 23.08 -17.20 36.49
N CYS A 7 22.59 -16.82 35.30
CA CYS A 7 21.57 -15.77 35.16
C CYS A 7 20.35 -16.35 34.40
N PRO A 8 19.19 -16.46 35.07
CA PRO A 8 18.01 -17.12 34.55
C PRO A 8 17.09 -16.12 33.85
N SER A 9 17.40 -15.67 32.63
CA SER A 9 16.46 -14.80 31.87
C SER A 9 16.58 -14.81 30.34
N CYS A 10 17.58 -15.45 29.72
CA CYS A 10 17.67 -15.47 28.25
C CYS A 10 16.88 -16.64 27.64
N HIS A 11 15.58 -16.70 27.93
CA HIS A 11 14.65 -17.59 27.25
C HIS A 11 13.82 -16.80 26.24
N ARG A 12 14.33 -16.68 25.01
CA ARG A 12 13.49 -16.69 23.80
C ARG A 12 14.38 -16.99 22.60
N ARG A 13 14.41 -18.28 22.29
CA ARG A 13 14.90 -18.82 21.02
C ARG A 13 14.09 -18.14 19.91
N PHE A 14 14.71 -17.20 19.19
CA PHE A 14 14.20 -16.77 17.89
C PHE A 14 14.37 -17.97 16.95
N LEU A 15 13.31 -18.75 16.80
CA LEU A 15 13.18 -19.70 15.71
C LEU A 15 13.01 -18.88 14.43
N ALA A 16 14.12 -18.63 13.73
CA ALA A 16 14.09 -18.20 12.35
C ALA A 16 13.54 -19.37 11.53
N SER A 17 12.22 -19.40 11.32
CA SER A 17 11.57 -20.36 10.45
C SER A 17 11.93 -20.02 9.01
N ALA A 18 12.75 -20.88 8.40
CA ALA A 18 13.09 -20.81 6.99
C ALA A 18 11.82 -21.01 6.14
N ALA A 19 11.32 -19.93 5.55
CA ALA A 19 10.29 -20.00 4.53
C ALA A 19 10.98 -20.03 3.15
N THR A 20 11.14 -21.23 2.60
CA THR A 20 11.47 -21.42 1.19
C THR A 20 10.23 -21.10 0.37
N ALA A 21 10.17 -19.92 -0.24
CA ALA A 21 9.18 -19.62 -1.25
C ALA A 21 9.82 -19.78 -2.64
N LEU A 22 9.59 -20.95 -3.25
CA LEU A 22 9.81 -21.17 -4.67
C LEU A 22 8.55 -20.68 -5.39
N ALA A 23 8.61 -19.55 -6.09
CA ALA A 23 7.55 -19.10 -6.98
C ALA A 23 8.12 -18.91 -8.39
N LEU A 24 7.74 -19.80 -9.30
CA LEU A 24 8.00 -19.71 -10.73
C LEU A 24 6.66 -19.45 -11.43
N ALA A 25 6.39 -18.21 -11.81
CA ALA A 25 5.37 -17.79 -12.78
C ALA A 25 5.67 -16.32 -13.13
N ALA A 26 6.22 -16.00 -14.31
CA ALA A 26 5.51 -15.76 -15.58
C ALA A 26 5.43 -14.24 -15.88
N ILE A 27 5.70 -13.91 -17.13
CA ILE A 27 6.02 -12.61 -17.70
C ILE A 27 4.80 -11.67 -17.71
N ALA A 28 4.93 -10.50 -17.10
CA ALA A 28 4.19 -9.27 -17.47
C ALA A 28 5.05 -8.05 -17.07
N PRO A 29 5.09 -6.94 -17.85
CA PRO A 29 6.01 -5.82 -17.64
C PRO A 29 5.62 -4.88 -16.48
N TYR A 30 4.86 -5.36 -15.50
CA TYR A 30 4.36 -4.55 -14.40
C TYR A 30 5.29 -4.77 -13.20
N GLY A 31 6.07 -3.74 -12.87
CA GLY A 31 6.97 -3.79 -11.73
C GLY A 31 6.19 -4.03 -10.44
N THR A 32 6.58 -5.04 -9.67
CA THR A 32 6.07 -5.23 -8.30
C THR A 32 6.70 -4.16 -7.41
N ALA A 33 5.93 -3.12 -7.13
CA ALA A 33 6.30 -1.98 -6.31
C ALA A 33 6.30 -2.35 -4.82
N VAL A 34 7.35 -1.98 -4.05
CA VAL A 34 7.49 -2.29 -2.60
C VAL A 34 7.45 -1.03 -1.69
N ALA A 35 7.36 0.20 -2.22
CA ALA A 35 7.20 1.40 -1.37
C ALA A 35 6.71 2.64 -2.12
N ALA A 36 5.58 3.20 -1.68
CA ALA A 36 5.27 4.62 -1.56
C ALA A 36 5.29 5.64 -2.72
N ASP A 37 6.05 5.44 -3.79
CA ASP A 37 6.28 6.45 -4.83
C ASP A 37 6.28 5.79 -6.23
N LEU A 38 5.24 4.99 -6.48
CA LEU A 38 5.34 3.87 -7.42
C LEU A 38 4.21 3.72 -8.43
N CYS A 39 3.24 4.63 -8.45
CA CYS A 39 2.28 4.67 -9.56
C CYS A 39 2.99 5.14 -10.84
N ALA A 40 3.68 4.21 -11.50
CA ALA A 40 4.33 4.42 -12.78
C ALA A 40 3.34 4.18 -13.93
N PRO A 41 3.38 5.02 -14.99
CA PRO A 41 2.57 4.80 -16.17
C PRO A 41 2.96 3.50 -16.89
N PRO A 42 2.01 2.85 -17.59
CA PRO A 42 0.59 3.19 -17.70
C PRO A 42 -0.29 2.54 -16.62
N SER A 43 0.24 1.56 -15.89
CA SER A 43 -0.47 0.84 -14.84
C SER A 43 0.49 0.25 -13.82
N THR A 44 0.16 0.39 -12.54
CA THR A 44 0.94 -0.14 -11.43
C THR A 44 0.15 -1.17 -10.65
N THR A 45 0.81 -2.24 -10.22
CA THR A 45 0.23 -3.21 -9.27
C THR A 45 1.03 -3.20 -7.98
N ILE A 46 0.32 -3.02 -6.87
CA ILE A 46 0.86 -3.04 -5.51
C ILE A 46 0.45 -4.38 -4.89
N SER A 47 1.45 -5.22 -4.61
CA SER A 47 1.28 -6.59 -4.14
C SER A 47 1.98 -6.86 -2.80
N SER A 48 2.45 -5.82 -2.14
CA SER A 48 3.11 -5.89 -0.84
C SER A 48 2.52 -4.88 0.12
N ALA A 49 2.68 -5.16 1.42
CA ALA A 49 2.35 -4.20 2.46
C ALA A 49 3.16 -2.91 2.25
N GLY A 50 2.45 -1.80 2.10
CA GLY A 50 3.01 -0.46 2.01
C GLY A 50 3.70 -0.01 3.28
N GLY A 51 4.65 0.91 3.11
CA GLY A 51 5.32 1.62 4.19
C GLY A 51 4.49 2.80 4.70
N THR A 52 5.06 3.56 5.64
CA THR A 52 4.53 4.87 6.04
C THR A 52 4.90 5.91 4.99
N GLY A 53 3.93 6.75 4.62
CA GLY A 53 4.09 7.82 3.65
C GLY A 53 3.83 7.38 2.21
N ASP A 54 3.09 6.27 2.05
CA ASP A 54 2.83 5.68 0.75
C ASP A 54 1.66 6.36 0.04
N PHE A 55 1.91 6.94 -1.14
CA PHE A 55 0.86 7.56 -1.95
C PHE A 55 0.99 7.26 -3.45
N CYS A 56 -0.09 7.52 -4.19
CA CYS A 56 -0.18 7.27 -5.61
C CYS A 56 -0.88 8.42 -6.32
N ASP A 57 -0.13 9.20 -7.10
CA ASP A 57 -0.67 10.20 -8.01
C ASP A 57 -0.95 9.58 -9.38
N LEU A 58 -2.19 9.66 -9.86
CA LEU A 58 -2.60 9.14 -11.16
C LEU A 58 -2.94 10.28 -12.13
N GLY A 59 -2.18 10.32 -13.22
CA GLY A 59 -2.40 11.18 -14.37
C GLY A 59 -3.37 10.58 -15.40
N ALA A 60 -3.36 11.16 -16.61
CA ALA A 60 -4.25 10.73 -17.68
C ALA A 60 -3.92 9.31 -18.20
N GLY A 61 -4.89 8.42 -18.15
CA GLY A 61 -4.77 7.02 -18.59
C GLY A 61 -4.06 6.10 -17.60
N GLU A 62 -3.56 6.61 -16.47
CA GLU A 62 -2.85 5.81 -15.48
C GLU A 62 -3.79 5.01 -14.61
N SER A 63 -3.38 3.79 -14.25
CA SER A 63 -4.16 2.89 -13.41
C SER A 63 -3.36 2.34 -12.24
N VAL A 64 -4.02 2.06 -11.13
CA VAL A 64 -3.44 1.36 -9.99
C VAL A 64 -4.32 0.18 -9.59
N VAL A 65 -3.66 -0.95 -9.31
CA VAL A 65 -4.29 -2.13 -8.73
C VAL A 65 -3.58 -2.43 -7.41
N ILE A 66 -4.32 -2.42 -6.31
CA ILE A 66 -3.83 -2.82 -4.99
C ILE A 66 -4.44 -4.20 -4.74
N ASP A 67 -3.65 -5.25 -4.87
CA ASP A 67 -4.18 -6.61 -4.69
C ASP A 67 -4.42 -6.92 -3.20
N ALA A 68 -4.96 -8.10 -2.89
CA ALA A 68 -5.29 -8.50 -1.52
C ALA A 68 -4.12 -8.47 -0.52
N ASN A 69 -2.87 -8.49 -1.00
CA ASN A 69 -1.65 -8.39 -0.20
C ASN A 69 -1.01 -7.00 -0.27
N GLY A 70 -1.46 -6.17 -1.21
CA GLY A 70 -1.04 -4.78 -1.38
C GLY A 70 -1.60 -3.89 -0.29
N SER A 71 -0.80 -2.91 0.16
CA SER A 71 -1.36 -1.79 0.89
C SER A 71 -0.70 -0.46 0.56
N LEU A 72 -1.46 0.61 0.70
CA LEU A 72 -0.99 1.98 0.78
C LEU A 72 -1.25 2.49 2.18
N ASN A 73 -0.26 3.11 2.81
CA ASN A 73 -0.38 3.69 4.14
C ASN A 73 0.25 5.09 4.14
N ASP A 74 -0.59 6.05 3.76
CA ASP A 74 -0.28 7.46 3.81
C ASP A 74 -0.52 8.01 5.22
N ASP A 75 0.55 8.27 5.95
CA ASP A 75 0.49 8.91 7.27
C ASP A 75 0.71 10.42 7.18
N THR A 76 0.87 10.98 5.98
CA THR A 76 1.15 12.40 5.81
C THR A 76 -0.13 13.24 5.98
N PRO A 77 -0.10 14.29 6.82
CA PRO A 77 -1.28 15.12 7.05
C PRO A 77 -1.62 15.93 5.79
N ALA A 78 -2.90 15.96 5.43
CA ALA A 78 -3.46 16.62 4.23
C ALA A 78 -3.08 15.98 2.88
N SER A 79 -2.74 14.68 2.88
CA SER A 79 -2.48 13.91 1.68
C SER A 79 -3.56 12.85 1.44
N SER A 80 -3.63 12.40 0.19
CA SER A 80 -4.47 11.27 -0.19
C SER A 80 -3.60 10.09 -0.59
N ALA A 81 -3.91 8.90 -0.07
CA ALA A 81 -3.15 7.71 -0.42
C ALA A 81 -3.24 7.38 -1.92
N VAL A 82 -4.39 7.67 -2.55
CA VAL A 82 -4.50 7.72 -4.03
C VAL A 82 -5.09 9.05 -4.43
N ARG A 83 -4.42 9.79 -5.31
CA ARG A 83 -4.92 11.06 -5.86
C ARG A 83 -4.98 11.00 -7.38
N VAL A 84 -6.17 11.21 -7.92
CA VAL A 84 -6.44 11.20 -9.35
C VAL A 84 -6.50 12.65 -9.85
N THR A 85 -5.47 13.08 -10.56
CA THR A 85 -5.33 14.46 -11.08
C THR A 85 -5.72 14.59 -12.56
N GLY A 86 -5.73 13.48 -13.30
CA GLY A 86 -6.14 13.41 -14.70
C GLY A 86 -7.32 12.46 -14.94
N ALA A 87 -7.65 12.23 -16.21
CA ALA A 87 -8.58 11.17 -16.62
C ALA A 87 -7.94 9.80 -16.38
N ALA A 88 -7.84 9.36 -15.13
CA ALA A 88 -7.26 8.07 -14.79
C ALA A 88 -8.01 6.93 -15.51
N GLY A 89 -7.28 5.84 -15.76
CA GLY A 89 -7.81 4.61 -16.33
C GLY A 89 -8.66 3.85 -15.31
N THR A 90 -8.05 3.34 -14.24
CA THR A 90 -8.76 2.60 -13.18
C THR A 90 -8.04 2.68 -11.83
N VAL A 91 -8.80 2.68 -10.74
CA VAL A 91 -8.29 2.41 -9.38
C VAL A 91 -9.00 1.17 -8.88
N ASP A 92 -8.29 0.06 -8.70
CA ASP A 92 -8.86 -1.19 -8.17
C ASP A 92 -8.19 -1.56 -6.86
N ASN A 93 -8.94 -1.56 -5.78
CA ASN A 93 -8.46 -1.92 -4.45
C ASN A 93 -9.10 -3.21 -3.95
N ALA A 94 -8.31 -4.27 -3.83
CA ALA A 94 -8.64 -5.51 -3.15
C ALA A 94 -7.88 -5.68 -1.82
N GLY A 95 -6.87 -4.84 -1.56
CA GLY A 95 -6.03 -4.86 -0.36
C GLY A 95 -6.46 -3.83 0.69
N SER A 96 -5.50 -3.03 1.16
CA SER A 96 -5.75 -2.00 2.18
C SER A 96 -5.21 -0.63 1.76
N ILE A 97 -6.06 0.39 1.88
CA ILE A 97 -5.65 1.79 1.79
C ILE A 97 -5.87 2.43 3.15
N THR A 98 -4.83 3.01 3.72
CA THR A 98 -4.89 3.81 4.93
C THR A 98 -4.38 5.20 4.62
N ALA A 99 -5.14 6.23 4.97
CA ALA A 99 -4.77 7.62 4.76
C ALA A 99 -5.12 8.48 5.98
N THR A 100 -4.30 9.50 6.26
CA THR A 100 -4.60 10.47 7.33
C THR A 100 -5.74 11.41 6.96
N ASP A 101 -5.83 11.85 5.69
CA ASP A 101 -6.94 12.67 5.21
C ASP A 101 -7.87 11.86 4.31
N SER A 102 -7.63 11.80 3.00
CA SER A 102 -8.52 11.09 2.08
C SER A 102 -7.93 9.75 1.61
N GLY A 103 -8.70 8.67 1.65
CA GLY A 103 -8.23 7.38 1.11
C GLY A 103 -7.98 7.45 -0.40
N ILE A 104 -8.98 7.92 -1.15
CA ILE A 104 -8.90 8.17 -2.59
C ILE A 104 -9.49 9.56 -2.85
N ALA A 105 -8.70 10.47 -3.40
CA ALA A 105 -9.14 11.78 -3.87
C ALA A 105 -9.18 11.82 -5.40
N VAL A 106 -10.23 12.43 -5.96
CA VAL A 106 -10.39 12.61 -7.41
C VAL A 106 -10.58 14.09 -7.69
N ASP A 107 -9.51 14.72 -8.16
CA ASP A 107 -9.46 16.16 -8.44
C ASP A 107 -9.71 16.47 -9.93
N ALA A 108 -9.73 15.44 -10.78
CA ALA A 108 -9.95 15.58 -12.21
C ALA A 108 -11.41 15.92 -12.54
N ALA A 109 -11.62 16.92 -13.40
CA ALA A 109 -12.95 17.32 -13.89
C ALA A 109 -13.63 16.27 -14.80
N ALA A 110 -12.88 15.28 -15.28
CA ALA A 110 -13.37 14.16 -16.08
C ALA A 110 -12.54 12.91 -15.77
N SER A 111 -12.97 12.11 -14.81
CA SER A 111 -12.50 10.72 -14.70
C SER A 111 -13.22 9.89 -15.76
N SER A 112 -12.48 9.36 -16.75
CA SER A 112 -13.01 8.38 -17.71
C SER A 112 -12.94 6.95 -17.17
N GLY A 113 -12.39 6.78 -15.97
CA GLY A 113 -12.06 5.50 -15.36
C GLY A 113 -13.06 5.00 -14.32
N ALA A 114 -12.83 3.77 -13.87
CA ALA A 114 -13.60 3.15 -12.79
C ALA A 114 -12.79 3.12 -11.48
N ILE A 115 -13.47 3.38 -10.37
CA ILE A 115 -12.94 3.13 -9.02
C ILE A 115 -13.68 1.91 -8.47
N SER A 116 -12.95 0.82 -8.28
CA SER A 116 -13.43 -0.45 -7.73
C SER A 116 -12.78 -0.66 -6.36
N ASN A 117 -13.60 -0.98 -5.36
CA ASN A 117 -13.12 -1.33 -4.04
C ASN A 117 -13.78 -2.62 -3.55
N SER A 118 -12.98 -3.67 -3.43
CA SER A 118 -13.30 -4.93 -2.76
C SER A 118 -12.49 -5.14 -1.48
N GLY A 119 -11.50 -4.28 -1.23
CA GLY A 119 -10.65 -4.25 -0.04
C GLY A 119 -11.12 -3.24 1.02
N THR A 120 -10.18 -2.84 1.87
CA THR A 120 -10.42 -1.88 2.97
C THR A 120 -9.88 -0.51 2.59
N ILE A 121 -10.64 0.54 2.91
CA ILE A 121 -10.18 1.93 2.87
C ILE A 121 -10.46 2.53 4.24
N THR A 122 -9.41 3.00 4.90
CA THR A 122 -9.48 3.70 6.19
C THR A 122 -8.93 5.11 5.98
N SER A 123 -9.73 6.12 6.31
CA SER A 123 -9.35 7.53 6.18
C SER A 123 -9.58 8.26 7.51
N GLY A 124 -8.69 9.19 7.85
CA GLY A 124 -8.72 9.89 9.14
C GLY A 124 -9.69 11.07 9.23
N SER A 125 -10.24 11.57 8.13
CA SER A 125 -11.34 12.54 8.18
C SER A 125 -12.67 11.85 8.53
N ASP A 126 -12.85 11.64 9.83
CA ASP A 126 -14.12 11.31 10.48
C ASP A 126 -15.00 12.58 10.62
N VAL A 127 -16.31 12.36 10.76
CA VAL A 127 -17.42 13.33 10.67
C VAL A 127 -17.13 14.70 11.31
N HIS A 128 -17.19 15.75 10.49
CA HIS A 128 -17.21 17.14 10.93
C HIS A 128 -18.59 17.45 11.53
N ASP A 129 -18.76 17.30 12.85
CA ASP A 129 -19.84 18.00 13.57
C ASP A 129 -19.38 19.44 13.81
N SER A 130 -19.85 20.34 12.95
CA SER A 130 -19.69 21.80 13.10
C SER A 130 -20.85 22.41 13.86
#